data_AF-K0KH30-F1
#
_entry.id   AF-K0KH30-F1
#
_cell.length_a   1.000
_cell.length_b   1.000
_cell.length_c   1.000
_cell.angle_alpha   90.00
_cell.angle_beta   90.00
_cell.angle_gamma   90.00
#
_symmetry.space_group_name_H-M   'P 1'
#
loop_
_entity.id
_entity.type
_entity.pdbx_description
1 polymer ?
#
loop_
_entity_poly.entity_id
_entity_poly.type
_entity_poly.pdbx_seq_one_letter_code
_entity_poly.pdbx_strand_id
1 'polypeptide(L)'
;MSMMDSPSRVINESNIFSDSHYLNLKLQSPSPQSLSFDSNGHELKNIQTSPFKSPKKNVNHDAGNDDNDDVIENDEITIAKEIQNIGNITNIDTKKFDIFKALLGKLAGKDKLAKVLQYVLNLIKFYLTTSRRFLINEKFDNLSLDPKLLFKTPITYGKLLIFLNSTILEKKIFEVTKNISIFRQILRFGGTSYRIREFFNKFNTFIKAPSINQFQSIYLNEGALGDFIDLYYGICDEIVLLYKLGVFTNPNFKSFISKHEAYSWYADIMLGIKKNYVKLNENKNKQLKLSIQHQVKQKAQLLSRKLIENINGNSPMKSQILREFNNKSPSSPNSNTLNQELATLKHEEYILQLDIVRLSFDFVCDTIDIFNLNLNPAVYLISGTMSGLLGLKKVWSQTKRELEGQ
;
A
#
# COMPACT_ATOMS: atom_id res chain seq x y z
N MET A 1 -23.22 -26.96 41.56
CA MET A 1 -24.31 -26.10 41.09
C MET A 1 -24.24 -24.81 41.89
N SER A 2 -23.93 -23.71 41.20
CA SER A 2 -23.79 -22.31 41.67
C SER A 2 -22.70 -21.98 42.71
N MET A 3 -21.45 -21.85 42.25
CA MET A 3 -20.49 -20.89 42.84
C MET A 3 -20.68 -19.57 42.09
N MET A 4 -21.49 -18.68 42.63
CA MET A 4 -21.48 -17.26 42.24
C MET A 4 -20.44 -16.56 43.12
N ASP A 5 -19.28 -16.29 42.53
CA ASP A 5 -18.31 -15.38 43.12
C ASP A 5 -18.93 -13.98 43.27
N SER A 6 -18.75 -13.40 44.46
CA SER A 6 -19.36 -12.15 44.87
C SER A 6 -18.79 -10.94 44.09
N PRO A 7 -19.62 -10.07 43.49
CA PRO A 7 -19.19 -8.97 42.63
C PRO A 7 -18.37 -7.89 43.34
N SER A 8 -18.33 -7.89 44.68
CA SER A 8 -17.53 -6.98 45.50
C SER A 8 -16.01 -7.19 45.35
N ARG A 9 -15.57 -8.39 44.92
CA ARG A 9 -14.15 -8.64 44.64
C ARG A 9 -13.65 -7.95 43.36
N VAL A 10 -14.52 -7.81 42.36
CA VAL A 10 -14.17 -7.17 41.07
C VAL A 10 -13.93 -5.67 41.21
N ILE A 11 -14.63 -5.02 42.16
CA ILE A 11 -14.51 -3.58 42.40
C ILE A 11 -13.23 -3.27 43.21
N ASN A 12 -12.85 -4.09 44.19
CA ASN A 12 -11.62 -3.87 44.95
C ASN A 12 -10.34 -4.20 44.16
N GLU A 13 -10.39 -5.10 43.17
CA GLU A 13 -9.27 -5.31 42.24
C GLU A 13 -9.12 -4.18 41.19
N SER A 14 -10.14 -3.35 41.02
CA SER A 14 -10.08 -2.20 40.10
C SER A 14 -9.39 -0.96 40.68
N ASN A 15 -9.23 -0.90 42.01
CA ASN A 15 -8.52 0.17 42.73
C ASN A 15 -7.01 -0.12 42.93
N ILE A 16 -6.49 -1.23 42.40
CA ILE A 16 -5.05 -1.57 42.44
C ILE A 16 -4.26 -0.92 41.28
N PHE A 17 -4.92 -0.15 40.39
CA PHE A 17 -4.28 0.46 39.21
C PHE A 17 -4.19 1.99 39.29
N SER A 18 -3.87 2.53 40.47
CA SER A 18 -3.54 3.96 40.65
C SER A 18 -2.12 4.34 40.20
N ASP A 19 -1.35 3.40 39.63
CA ASP A 19 -0.03 3.70 39.09
C ASP A 19 -0.12 4.28 37.67
N SER A 20 0.42 5.49 37.57
CA SER A 20 0.52 6.43 36.46
C SER A 20 1.28 5.95 35.20
N HIS A 21 1.29 4.64 34.92
CA HIS A 21 2.03 4.03 33.80
C HIS A 21 1.24 3.85 32.49
N TYR A 22 -0.01 4.30 32.40
CA TYR A 22 -0.87 4.06 31.23
C TYR A 22 -0.85 5.14 30.14
N LEU A 23 0.10 6.09 30.20
CA LEU A 23 0.38 7.07 29.13
C LEU A 23 1.46 6.56 28.15
N ASN A 24 1.32 5.33 27.68
CA ASN A 24 2.05 4.86 26.50
C ASN A 24 1.06 4.24 25.50
N LEU A 25 0.39 5.12 24.75
CA LEU A 25 -0.28 4.80 23.48
C LEU A 25 0.75 4.54 22.35
N LYS A 26 1.90 3.94 22.67
CA LYS A 26 2.78 3.31 21.69
C LYS A 26 2.13 1.98 21.30
N LEU A 27 1.44 1.99 20.16
CA LEU A 27 1.20 0.78 19.39
C LEU A 27 2.55 0.04 19.31
N GLN A 28 2.54 -1.23 19.72
CA GLN A 28 3.72 -2.06 19.99
C GLN A 28 4.96 -1.76 19.13
N SER A 29 5.83 -0.88 19.62
CA SER A 29 7.27 -0.86 19.38
C SER A 29 7.97 -0.63 20.73
N PRO A 30 8.97 -1.44 21.12
CA PRO A 30 9.58 -1.36 22.45
C PRO A 30 10.58 -0.18 22.49
N SER A 31 10.23 0.88 23.22
CA SER A 31 11.16 1.97 23.52
C SER A 31 12.19 1.56 24.59
N PRO A 32 13.49 1.83 24.38
CA PRO A 32 14.50 1.76 25.42
C PRO A 32 14.45 2.98 26.36
N GLN A 33 14.87 2.75 27.59
CA GLN A 33 15.04 3.74 28.65
C GLN A 33 16.05 4.82 28.24
N SER A 34 15.71 6.08 28.48
CA SER A 34 16.60 7.24 28.32
C SER A 34 17.61 7.30 29.46
N LEU A 35 18.90 7.26 29.13
CA LEU A 35 19.99 7.74 29.98
C LEU A 35 20.06 9.27 29.83
N SER A 36 19.90 9.99 30.94
CA SER A 36 20.10 11.43 31.04
C SER A 36 21.58 11.76 31.29
N PHE A 37 22.15 12.68 30.51
CA PHE A 37 23.30 13.48 30.89
C PHE A 37 23.13 14.94 30.43
N ASP A 38 23.16 15.79 31.45
CA ASP A 38 23.71 17.14 31.64
C ASP A 38 23.51 18.34 30.71
N SER A 39 22.97 19.38 31.37
CA SER A 39 23.50 20.74 31.61
C SER A 39 24.13 21.57 30.49
N ASN A 40 23.67 22.83 30.49
CA ASN A 40 24.37 24.06 30.08
C ASN A 40 24.33 24.45 28.59
N GLY A 41 23.26 25.18 28.26
CA GLY A 41 23.27 26.51 27.64
C GLY A 41 24.19 26.74 26.45
N HIS A 42 23.60 27.03 25.29
CA HIS A 42 23.82 28.31 24.60
C HIS A 42 22.75 28.56 23.53
N GLU A 43 22.26 29.79 23.55
CA GLU A 43 21.27 30.41 22.69
C GLU A 43 21.90 30.86 21.36
N LEU A 44 21.30 30.54 20.20
CA LEU A 44 21.61 31.22 18.94
C LEU A 44 20.39 31.34 17.99
N LYS A 45 19.81 32.54 18.03
CA LYS A 45 19.39 33.45 16.94
C LYS A 45 18.67 32.90 15.67
N ASN A 46 17.44 33.40 15.54
CA ASN A 46 16.68 33.79 14.34
C ASN A 46 17.50 34.00 13.05
N ILE A 47 17.06 33.33 11.96
CA ILE A 47 17.20 33.83 10.59
C ILE A 47 15.85 33.65 9.86
N GLN A 48 15.33 34.77 9.38
CA GLN A 48 14.08 34.95 8.66
C GLN A 48 14.42 35.51 7.28
N THR A 49 14.20 34.77 6.21
CA THR A 49 14.12 35.20 4.78
C THR A 49 13.72 33.96 3.97
N SER A 50 12.82 33.92 2.99
CA SER A 50 12.10 34.90 2.17
C SER A 50 11.06 34.12 1.32
N PRO A 51 9.95 34.71 0.86
CA PRO A 51 8.94 33.99 0.08
C PRO A 51 9.32 33.89 -1.41
N PHE A 52 9.25 32.66 -1.95
CA PHE A 52 9.45 32.35 -3.37
C PHE A 52 8.27 32.88 -4.20
N LYS A 53 8.55 33.79 -5.14
CA LYS A 53 7.61 34.32 -6.14
C LYS A 53 7.45 33.31 -7.29
N SER A 54 6.20 32.96 -7.59
CA SER A 54 5.81 32.22 -8.80
C SER A 54 5.73 33.15 -10.02
N PRO A 55 6.10 32.71 -11.23
CA PRO A 55 5.99 33.53 -12.43
C PRO A 55 4.55 33.54 -12.97
N LYS A 56 4.01 34.75 -13.16
CA LYS A 56 2.81 35.03 -13.97
C LYS A 56 3.13 34.76 -15.44
N LYS A 57 2.32 33.95 -16.12
CA LYS A 57 2.37 33.80 -17.58
C LYS A 57 1.33 34.76 -18.19
N ASN A 58 1.83 35.75 -18.91
CA ASN A 58 1.03 36.71 -19.68
C ASN A 58 0.35 36.02 -20.86
N VAL A 59 -0.92 36.35 -21.03
CA VAL A 59 -1.75 36.11 -22.21
C VAL A 59 -1.42 37.19 -23.22
N ASN A 60 -1.07 36.80 -24.45
CA ASN A 60 -1.25 37.64 -25.63
C ASN A 60 -2.02 36.85 -26.66
N HIS A 61 -3.18 37.41 -27.04
CA HIS A 61 -3.95 37.09 -28.22
C HIS A 61 -3.11 37.39 -29.46
N ASP A 62 -3.04 36.44 -30.38
CA ASP A 62 -2.87 36.78 -31.79
C ASP A 62 -3.85 35.92 -32.59
N ALA A 63 -4.62 36.61 -33.43
CA ALA A 63 -5.70 36.05 -34.22
C ALA A 63 -5.14 35.45 -35.51
N GLY A 64 -5.32 34.14 -35.70
CA GLY A 64 -4.97 33.43 -36.92
C GLY A 64 -5.95 32.29 -37.14
N ASN A 65 -6.74 32.45 -38.18
CA ASN A 65 -7.76 31.54 -38.73
C ASN A 65 -7.22 30.11 -38.91
N ASP A 66 -7.87 29.09 -38.33
CA ASP A 66 -7.71 27.69 -38.78
C ASP A 66 -8.93 26.83 -38.34
N ASP A 67 -9.92 26.70 -39.23
CA ASP A 67 -11.14 25.88 -39.06
C ASP A 67 -10.84 24.38 -39.29
N ASN A 68 -10.05 23.73 -38.42
CA ASN A 68 -9.80 22.27 -38.52
C ASN A 68 -9.78 21.49 -37.19
N ASP A 69 -10.04 22.13 -36.05
CA ASP A 69 -9.92 21.47 -34.74
C ASP A 69 -11.19 20.70 -34.28
N ASP A 70 -12.35 20.92 -34.90
CA ASP A 70 -13.61 20.26 -34.49
C ASP A 70 -13.72 18.77 -34.89
N VAL A 71 -12.83 18.29 -35.77
CA VAL A 71 -12.86 16.88 -36.22
C VAL A 71 -12.05 15.97 -35.29
N ILE A 72 -11.04 16.49 -34.59
CA ILE A 72 -10.15 15.68 -33.73
C ILE A 72 -10.81 15.37 -32.38
N GLU A 73 -11.61 16.30 -31.84
CA GLU A 73 -12.26 16.13 -30.54
C GLU A 73 -13.40 15.08 -30.60
N ASN A 74 -14.07 14.96 -31.74
CA ASN A 74 -15.12 13.97 -31.95
C ASN A 74 -14.60 12.52 -32.08
N ASP A 75 -13.38 12.32 -32.59
CA ASP A 75 -12.76 11.00 -32.68
C ASP A 75 -12.24 10.49 -31.33
N GLU A 76 -11.69 11.36 -30.46
CA GLU A 76 -11.30 10.97 -29.10
C GLU A 76 -12.49 10.57 -28.22
N ILE A 77 -13.63 11.26 -28.36
CA ILE A 77 -14.88 10.95 -27.65
C ILE A 77 -15.48 9.62 -28.14
N THR A 78 -15.35 9.30 -29.43
CA THR A 78 -15.86 8.06 -30.02
C THR A 78 -15.01 6.85 -29.62
N ILE A 79 -13.68 7.01 -29.58
CA ILE A 79 -12.74 5.99 -29.08
C ILE A 79 -12.94 5.73 -27.58
N ALA A 80 -13.22 6.76 -26.77
CA ALA A 80 -13.52 6.59 -25.35
C ALA A 80 -14.82 5.79 -25.09
N LYS A 81 -15.85 5.98 -25.94
CA LYS A 81 -17.12 5.24 -25.88
C LYS A 81 -17.00 3.80 -26.38
N GLU A 82 -16.20 3.53 -27.41
CA GLU A 82 -15.93 2.16 -27.86
C GLU A 82 -15.09 1.37 -26.85
N ILE A 83 -14.13 2.00 -26.17
CA ILE A 83 -13.36 1.37 -25.08
C ILE A 83 -14.26 1.04 -23.88
N GLN A 84 -15.26 1.88 -23.56
CA GLN A 84 -16.27 1.55 -22.54
C GLN A 84 -17.17 0.38 -22.95
N ASN A 85 -17.53 0.26 -24.23
CA ASN A 85 -18.36 -0.84 -24.72
C ASN A 85 -17.61 -2.17 -24.84
N ILE A 86 -16.31 -2.16 -25.18
CA ILE A 86 -15.47 -3.38 -25.18
C ILE A 86 -15.21 -3.87 -23.75
N GLY A 87 -15.11 -2.95 -22.77
CA GLY A 87 -14.99 -3.30 -21.35
C GLY A 87 -16.24 -4.01 -20.77
N ASN A 88 -17.40 -3.93 -21.43
CA ASN A 88 -18.63 -4.59 -21.01
C ASN A 88 -18.81 -6.00 -21.59
N ILE A 89 -18.04 -6.40 -22.61
CA ILE A 89 -18.24 -7.68 -23.32
C ILE A 89 -17.45 -8.85 -22.69
N THR A 90 -16.53 -8.60 -21.75
CA THR A 90 -15.82 -9.65 -21.01
C THR A 90 -16.16 -9.68 -19.52
N ASN A 91 -17.40 -9.32 -19.14
CA ASN A 91 -17.94 -9.75 -17.85
C ASN A 91 -18.28 -11.23 -17.95
N ILE A 92 -17.25 -12.09 -17.93
CA ILE A 92 -17.43 -13.36 -17.22
C ILE A 92 -17.83 -12.92 -15.83
N ASP A 93 -19.06 -13.23 -15.45
CA ASP A 93 -19.65 -12.90 -14.15
C ASP A 93 -18.93 -13.75 -13.09
N THR A 94 -17.64 -13.47 -12.91
CA THR A 94 -16.79 -14.07 -11.90
C THR A 94 -17.41 -13.65 -10.59
N LYS A 95 -18.07 -14.60 -9.93
CA LYS A 95 -18.75 -14.30 -8.67
C LYS A 95 -17.69 -13.69 -7.77
N LYS A 96 -17.96 -12.53 -7.19
CA LYS A 96 -17.02 -11.83 -6.29
C LYS A 96 -16.47 -12.77 -5.20
N PHE A 97 -17.26 -13.78 -4.84
CA PHE A 97 -16.87 -14.86 -3.94
C PHE A 97 -15.73 -15.76 -4.47
N ASP A 98 -15.70 -16.07 -5.77
CA ASP A 98 -14.62 -16.86 -6.39
C ASP A 98 -13.29 -16.09 -6.37
N ILE A 99 -13.34 -14.77 -6.64
CA ILE A 99 -12.18 -13.89 -6.48
C ILE A 99 -11.70 -13.89 -5.02
N PHE A 100 -12.63 -13.79 -4.06
CA PHE A 100 -12.29 -13.86 -2.64
C PHE A 100 -11.70 -15.21 -2.23
N LYS A 101 -12.25 -16.32 -2.74
CA LYS A 101 -11.74 -17.67 -2.50
C LYS A 101 -10.32 -17.83 -3.08
N ALA A 102 -10.09 -17.36 -4.31
CA ALA A 102 -8.77 -17.36 -4.93
C ALA A 102 -7.76 -16.47 -4.18
N LEU A 103 -8.21 -15.31 -3.69
CA LEU A 103 -7.42 -14.42 -2.85
C LEU A 103 -6.96 -15.12 -1.57
N LEU A 104 -7.88 -15.82 -0.88
CA LEU A 104 -7.56 -16.61 0.32
C LEU A 104 -6.63 -17.78 0.03
N GLY A 105 -6.62 -18.30 -1.20
CA GLY A 105 -5.67 -19.33 -1.63
C GLY A 105 -4.22 -18.82 -1.65
N LYS A 106 -4.01 -17.53 -1.93
CA LYS A 106 -2.68 -16.93 -2.05
C LYS A 106 -2.11 -16.51 -0.68
N LEU A 107 -0.83 -16.82 -0.45
CA LEU A 107 -0.11 -16.39 0.76
C LEU A 107 -0.14 -14.86 0.95
N ALA A 108 0.10 -14.12 -0.13
CA ALA A 108 0.05 -12.66 -0.13
C ALA A 108 -1.36 -12.13 0.21
N GLY A 109 -2.42 -12.80 -0.27
CA GLY A 109 -3.81 -12.42 0.05
C GLY A 109 -4.12 -12.56 1.54
N LYS A 110 -3.68 -13.68 2.16
CA LYS A 110 -3.80 -13.90 3.61
C LYS A 110 -3.07 -12.84 4.43
N ASP A 111 -1.83 -12.48 4.07
CA ASP A 111 -1.06 -11.43 4.76
C ASP A 111 -1.76 -10.06 4.67
N LYS A 112 -2.25 -9.66 3.48
CA LYS A 112 -2.93 -8.36 3.32
C LYS A 112 -4.26 -8.30 4.05
N LEU A 113 -5.05 -9.37 4.01
CA LEU A 113 -6.30 -9.45 4.78
C LEU A 113 -6.04 -9.39 6.28
N ALA A 114 -5.03 -10.12 6.77
CA ALA A 114 -4.61 -10.06 8.17
C ALA A 114 -4.12 -8.65 8.56
N LYS A 115 -3.37 -7.95 7.69
CA LYS A 115 -2.95 -6.56 7.93
C LYS A 115 -4.18 -5.64 8.07
N VAL A 116 -5.15 -5.73 7.16
CA VAL A 116 -6.39 -4.95 7.24
C VAL A 116 -7.15 -5.24 8.53
N LEU A 117 -7.36 -6.52 8.86
CA LEU A 117 -8.05 -6.92 10.08
C LEU A 117 -7.35 -6.40 11.34
N GLN A 118 -6.02 -6.49 11.40
CA GLN A 118 -5.21 -5.95 12.49
C GLN A 118 -5.43 -4.44 12.68
N TYR A 119 -5.40 -3.66 11.60
CA TYR A 119 -5.58 -2.21 11.68
C TYR A 119 -7.02 -1.80 11.99
N VAL A 120 -8.02 -2.51 11.46
CA VAL A 120 -9.44 -2.30 11.83
C VAL A 120 -9.66 -2.57 13.31
N LEU A 121 -9.11 -3.66 13.85
CA LEU A 121 -9.18 -3.95 15.27
C LEU A 121 -8.49 -2.89 16.12
N ASN A 122 -7.32 -2.39 15.69
CA ASN A 122 -6.66 -1.27 16.36
C ASN A 122 -7.47 0.03 16.30
N LEU A 123 -8.21 0.28 15.23
CA LEU A 123 -9.11 1.43 15.12
C LEU A 123 -10.29 1.30 16.10
N ILE A 124 -10.90 0.11 16.18
CA ILE A 124 -11.95 -0.17 17.18
C ILE A 124 -11.38 0.00 18.58
N LYS A 125 -10.18 -0.53 18.87
CA LYS A 125 -9.50 -0.34 20.15
C LYS A 125 -9.30 1.15 20.48
N PHE A 126 -8.85 1.93 19.50
CA PHE A 126 -8.66 3.37 19.67
C PHE A 126 -9.99 4.08 19.97
N TYR A 127 -11.06 3.72 19.27
CA TYR A 127 -12.40 4.26 19.52
C TYR A 127 -12.91 3.88 20.92
N LEU A 128 -12.78 2.62 21.33
CA LEU A 128 -13.17 2.14 22.66
C LEU A 128 -12.38 2.86 23.76
N THR A 129 -11.07 3.03 23.57
CA THR A 129 -10.21 3.74 24.53
C THR A 129 -10.62 5.21 24.65
N THR A 130 -10.91 5.86 23.53
CA THR A 130 -11.34 7.26 23.49
C THR A 130 -12.71 7.45 24.12
N SER A 131 -13.66 6.56 23.79
CA SER A 131 -15.01 6.55 24.36
C SER A 131 -14.98 6.30 25.85
N ARG A 132 -14.10 5.40 26.32
CA ARG A 132 -13.89 5.15 27.75
C ARG A 132 -13.37 6.40 28.47
N ARG A 133 -12.38 7.10 27.92
CA ARG A 133 -11.86 8.35 28.52
C ARG A 133 -12.96 9.40 28.65
N PHE A 134 -13.81 9.52 27.64
CA PHE A 134 -14.96 10.41 27.69
C PHE A 134 -15.94 10.02 28.80
N LEU A 135 -16.24 8.73 28.94
CA LEU A 135 -17.13 8.22 29.99
C LEU A 135 -16.52 8.34 31.40
N ILE A 136 -15.22 8.10 31.61
CA ILE A 136 -14.56 8.26 32.92
C ILE A 136 -14.63 9.70 33.43
N ASN A 137 -14.58 10.68 32.52
CA ASN A 137 -14.72 12.09 32.88
C ASN A 137 -16.14 12.43 33.37
N GLU A 138 -17.15 11.63 33.02
CA GLU A 138 -18.45 11.66 33.69
C GLU A 138 -18.32 10.88 35.01
N LYS A 139 -18.15 11.60 36.13
CA LYS A 139 -18.04 11.00 37.47
C LYS A 139 -19.21 10.03 37.73
N PHE A 140 -18.92 8.73 37.82
CA PHE A 140 -19.88 7.68 38.19
C PHE A 140 -19.96 7.47 39.71
N ASP A 141 -19.86 8.54 40.50
CA ASP A 141 -19.60 8.48 41.96
C ASP A 141 -20.73 7.81 42.79
N ASN A 142 -21.89 7.47 42.21
CA ASN A 142 -23.06 6.98 42.94
C ASN A 142 -23.81 5.79 42.30
N LEU A 143 -23.21 5.03 41.37
CA LEU A 143 -23.91 3.89 40.77
C LEU A 143 -23.74 2.59 41.55
N SER A 144 -24.79 2.23 42.31
CA SER A 144 -25.02 0.86 42.78
C SER A 144 -25.42 -0.03 41.59
N LEU A 145 -24.88 -1.25 41.54
CA LEU A 145 -25.18 -2.28 40.54
C LEU A 145 -26.54 -2.97 40.78
N ASP A 146 -27.48 -2.25 41.40
CA ASP A 146 -28.80 -2.77 41.74
C ASP A 146 -29.69 -2.89 40.51
N PRO A 147 -30.26 -4.07 40.22
CA PRO A 147 -31.13 -4.28 39.06
C PRO A 147 -32.41 -3.43 39.11
N LYS A 148 -32.78 -2.89 40.28
CA LYS A 148 -33.91 -1.97 40.45
C LYS A 148 -33.61 -0.54 39.97
N LEU A 149 -32.34 -0.10 39.98
CA LEU A 149 -31.93 1.21 39.43
C LEU A 149 -31.90 1.20 37.89
N LEU A 150 -31.79 0.02 37.29
CA LEU A 150 -31.75 -0.23 35.84
C LEU A 150 -32.96 0.38 35.11
N PHE A 151 -34.15 0.32 35.73
CA PHE A 151 -35.38 0.90 35.20
C PHE A 151 -35.54 2.39 35.49
N LYS A 152 -34.86 2.94 36.50
CA LYS A 152 -34.96 4.36 36.87
C LYS A 152 -34.04 5.26 36.05
N THR A 153 -32.85 4.77 35.67
CA THR A 153 -31.88 5.52 34.87
C THR A 153 -31.26 4.64 33.77
N PRO A 154 -32.03 4.30 32.71
CA PRO A 154 -31.59 3.37 31.67
C PRO A 154 -30.37 3.87 30.90
N ILE A 155 -30.23 5.19 30.74
CA ILE A 155 -29.11 5.81 30.03
C ILE A 155 -27.80 5.65 30.80
N THR A 156 -27.79 5.94 32.11
CA THR A 156 -26.59 5.85 32.95
C THR A 156 -26.16 4.39 33.14
N TYR A 157 -27.12 3.48 33.29
CA TYR A 157 -26.83 2.06 33.34
C TYR A 157 -26.32 1.52 31.98
N GLY A 158 -26.88 2.00 30.87
CA GLY A 158 -26.37 1.71 29.52
C GLY A 158 -24.93 2.18 29.34
N LYS A 159 -24.58 3.39 29.82
CA LYS A 159 -23.20 3.89 29.84
C LYS A 159 -22.27 3.00 30.67
N LEU A 160 -22.71 2.56 31.86
CA LEU A 160 -21.95 1.63 32.71
C LEU A 160 -21.75 0.26 32.05
N LEU A 161 -22.78 -0.30 31.42
CA LEU A 161 -22.68 -1.54 30.65
C LEU A 161 -21.73 -1.40 29.47
N ILE A 162 -21.80 -0.29 28.73
CA ILE A 162 -20.86 0.00 27.64
C ILE A 162 -19.44 0.09 28.19
N PHE A 163 -19.24 0.75 29.33
CA PHE A 163 -17.95 0.85 29.99
C PHE A 163 -17.38 -0.52 30.41
N LEU A 164 -18.16 -1.35 31.12
CA LEU A 164 -17.75 -2.68 31.56
C LEU A 164 -17.46 -3.59 30.37
N ASN A 165 -18.37 -3.67 29.39
CA ASN A 165 -18.16 -4.46 28.18
C ASN A 165 -16.98 -3.93 27.36
N SER A 166 -16.73 -2.63 27.34
CA SER A 166 -15.59 -2.03 26.63
C SER A 166 -14.26 -2.52 27.18
N THR A 167 -14.11 -2.74 28.49
CA THR A 167 -12.83 -3.22 29.06
C THR A 167 -12.54 -4.67 28.70
N ILE A 168 -13.55 -5.54 28.76
CA ILE A 168 -13.45 -6.94 28.36
C ILE A 168 -13.19 -7.02 26.84
N LEU A 169 -13.92 -6.23 26.05
CA LEU A 169 -13.77 -6.16 24.61
C LEU A 169 -12.37 -5.64 24.21
N GLU A 170 -11.86 -4.61 24.89
CA GLU A 170 -10.52 -4.07 24.64
C GLU A 170 -9.43 -5.13 24.88
N LYS A 171 -9.50 -5.89 25.99
CA LYS A 171 -8.56 -6.98 26.29
C LYS A 171 -8.59 -8.05 25.19
N LYS A 172 -9.79 -8.50 24.82
CA LYS A 172 -9.97 -9.48 23.73
C LYS A 172 -9.44 -8.97 22.40
N ILE A 173 -9.75 -7.73 22.03
CA ILE A 173 -9.24 -7.11 20.79
C ILE A 173 -7.71 -7.03 20.82
N PHE A 174 -7.11 -6.68 21.96
CA PHE A 174 -5.65 -6.63 22.10
C PHE A 174 -5.00 -8.00 21.89
N GLU A 175 -5.55 -9.05 22.51
CA GLU A 175 -5.07 -10.43 22.34
C GLU A 175 -5.21 -10.90 20.90
N VAL A 176 -6.38 -10.67 20.28
CA VAL A 176 -6.62 -11.02 18.87
C VAL A 176 -5.66 -10.27 17.95
N THR A 177 -5.44 -8.98 18.17
CA THR A 177 -4.50 -8.17 17.38
C THR A 177 -3.07 -8.69 17.50
N LYS A 178 -2.64 -9.05 18.71
CA LYS A 178 -1.33 -9.66 18.97
C LYS A 178 -1.18 -10.98 18.20
N ASN A 179 -2.19 -11.84 18.26
CA ASN A 179 -2.19 -13.12 17.57
C ASN A 179 -2.19 -12.96 16.05
N ILE A 180 -2.91 -11.97 15.51
CA ILE A 180 -2.87 -11.64 14.07
C ILE A 180 -1.48 -11.14 13.66
N SER A 181 -0.82 -10.33 14.48
CA SER A 181 0.56 -9.89 14.21
C SER A 181 1.53 -11.07 14.16
N ILE A 182 1.44 -12.00 15.11
CA ILE A 182 2.26 -13.23 15.12
C ILE A 182 1.94 -14.08 13.89
N PHE A 183 0.65 -14.27 13.57
CA PHE A 183 0.22 -15.01 12.39
C PHE A 183 0.83 -14.43 11.11
N ARG A 184 0.84 -13.10 10.93
CA ARG A 184 1.47 -12.45 9.78
C ARG A 184 2.97 -12.73 9.68
N GLN A 185 3.69 -12.73 10.81
CA GLN A 185 5.11 -13.08 10.83
C GLN A 185 5.33 -14.55 10.49
N ILE A 186 4.48 -15.45 10.98
CA ILE A 186 4.51 -16.87 10.59
C ILE A 186 4.28 -17.06 9.09
N LEU A 187 3.37 -16.29 8.47
CA LEU A 187 3.16 -16.34 7.02
C LEU A 187 4.38 -15.90 6.21
N ARG A 188 5.27 -15.08 6.78
CA ARG A 188 6.50 -14.60 6.14
C ARG A 188 7.71 -15.45 6.47
N PHE A 189 7.62 -16.24 7.54
CA PHE A 189 8.67 -17.13 8.00
C PHE A 189 9.04 -18.16 6.93
N GLY A 190 10.35 -18.43 6.80
CA GLY A 190 10.86 -19.48 5.93
C GLY A 190 11.38 -18.99 4.58
N GLY A 191 11.05 -17.75 4.17
CA GLY A 191 11.65 -17.14 2.97
C GLY A 191 13.15 -16.87 3.11
N THR A 192 13.64 -16.67 4.34
CA THR A 192 15.03 -16.27 4.61
C THR A 192 16.02 -17.37 4.27
N SER A 193 15.69 -18.64 4.52
CA SER A 193 16.60 -19.76 4.21
C SER A 193 16.91 -19.88 2.71
N TYR A 194 15.91 -19.63 1.86
CA TYR A 194 16.10 -19.57 0.40
C TYR A 194 16.96 -18.38 -0.01
N ARG A 195 16.71 -17.19 0.56
CA ARG A 195 17.51 -15.97 0.30
C ARG A 195 18.97 -16.14 0.70
N ILE A 196 19.23 -16.78 1.85
CA ILE A 196 20.59 -17.12 2.31
C ILE A 196 21.27 -18.03 1.29
N ARG A 197 20.59 -19.06 0.82
CA ARG A 197 21.13 -19.98 -0.20
C ARG A 197 21.46 -19.26 -1.50
N GLU A 198 20.58 -18.38 -1.98
CA GLU A 198 20.83 -17.58 -3.19
C GLU A 198 22.02 -16.63 -3.01
N PHE A 199 22.12 -16.00 -1.85
CA PHE A 199 23.25 -15.13 -1.51
C PHE A 199 24.57 -15.91 -1.50
N PHE A 200 24.59 -17.11 -0.89
CA PHE A 200 25.75 -18.01 -0.94
C PHE A 200 26.09 -18.47 -2.35
N ASN A 201 25.10 -18.73 -3.21
CA ASN A 201 25.35 -19.08 -4.60
C ASN A 201 26.00 -17.92 -5.37
N LYS A 202 25.55 -16.68 -5.15
CA LYS A 202 26.17 -15.47 -5.73
C LYS A 202 27.61 -15.29 -5.23
N PHE A 203 27.82 -15.49 -3.94
CA PHE A 203 29.15 -15.43 -3.31
C PHE A 203 30.10 -16.50 -3.85
N ASN A 204 29.63 -17.74 -3.98
CA ASN A 204 30.42 -18.82 -4.57
C ASN A 204 30.75 -18.56 -6.05
N THR A 205 29.86 -17.91 -6.80
CA THR A 205 30.13 -17.52 -8.19
C THR A 205 31.23 -16.48 -8.26
N PHE A 206 31.22 -15.50 -7.35
CA PHE A 206 32.29 -14.50 -7.24
C PHE A 206 33.64 -15.10 -6.84
N ILE A 207 33.66 -16.04 -5.88
CA ILE A 207 34.91 -16.72 -5.48
C ILE A 207 35.53 -17.51 -6.65
N LYS A 208 34.71 -18.14 -7.48
CA LYS A 208 35.19 -18.94 -8.62
C LYS A 208 35.81 -18.10 -9.75
N ALA A 209 35.41 -16.84 -9.88
CA ALA A 209 35.96 -15.91 -10.85
C ALA A 209 36.03 -14.52 -10.21
N PRO A 210 37.08 -14.22 -9.43
CA PRO A 210 37.20 -12.92 -8.79
C PRO A 210 37.69 -11.90 -9.83
N SER A 211 36.76 -11.09 -10.35
CA SER A 211 37.12 -9.89 -11.11
C SER A 211 36.39 -8.66 -10.58
N ILE A 212 37.05 -7.50 -10.63
CA ILE A 212 36.49 -6.22 -10.17
C ILE A 212 35.22 -5.86 -10.95
N ASN A 213 35.20 -6.15 -12.27
CA ASN A 213 34.02 -5.93 -13.11
C ASN A 213 32.86 -6.86 -12.73
N GLN A 214 33.13 -8.10 -12.33
CA GLN A 214 32.10 -9.01 -11.81
C GLN A 214 31.64 -8.61 -10.41
N PHE A 215 32.53 -8.08 -9.55
CA PHE A 215 32.13 -7.55 -8.26
C PHE A 215 31.10 -6.42 -8.42
N GLN A 216 31.39 -5.47 -9.32
CA GLN A 216 30.48 -4.36 -9.57
C GLN A 216 29.15 -4.84 -10.17
N SER A 217 29.18 -5.77 -11.13
CA SER A 217 27.96 -6.26 -11.75
C SER A 217 27.12 -7.17 -10.84
N ILE A 218 27.74 -7.87 -9.89
CA ILE A 218 27.05 -8.80 -8.97
C ILE A 218 26.57 -8.11 -7.69
N TYR A 219 27.40 -7.25 -7.07
CA TYR A 219 27.15 -6.66 -5.74
C TYR A 219 26.78 -5.18 -5.78
N LEU A 220 27.31 -4.40 -6.72
CA LEU A 220 27.04 -2.96 -6.83
C LEU A 220 25.95 -2.67 -7.86
N ASN A 221 24.90 -3.49 -7.85
CA ASN A 221 23.71 -3.26 -8.65
C ASN A 221 22.48 -3.07 -7.73
N GLU A 222 21.44 -2.41 -8.26
CA GLU A 222 20.21 -2.12 -7.50
C GLU A 222 19.41 -3.38 -7.12
N GLY A 223 19.57 -4.47 -7.88
CA GLY A 223 18.99 -5.77 -7.57
C GLY A 223 19.62 -6.38 -6.32
N ALA A 224 20.94 -6.39 -6.22
CA ALA A 224 21.73 -6.92 -5.13
C ALA A 224 21.54 -6.12 -3.85
N LEU A 225 21.41 -4.79 -3.96
CA LEU A 225 21.00 -3.95 -2.83
C LEU A 225 19.60 -4.35 -2.33
N GLY A 226 18.66 -4.59 -3.24
CA GLY A 226 17.32 -5.10 -2.90
C GLY A 226 17.40 -6.45 -2.19
N ASP A 227 18.11 -7.42 -2.76
CA ASP A 227 18.27 -8.75 -2.19
C ASP A 227 18.93 -8.72 -0.80
N PHE A 228 19.90 -7.81 -0.62
CA PHE A 228 20.57 -7.62 0.67
C PHE A 228 19.62 -7.04 1.73
N ILE A 229 18.86 -6.00 1.38
CA ILE A 229 17.83 -5.41 2.26
C ILE A 229 16.78 -6.48 2.61
N ASP A 230 16.32 -7.24 1.63
CA ASP A 230 15.36 -8.33 1.79
C ASP A 230 15.88 -9.43 2.73
N LEU A 231 17.12 -9.85 2.54
CA LEU A 231 17.77 -10.85 3.40
C LEU A 231 17.88 -10.31 4.82
N TYR A 232 18.32 -9.07 4.98
CA TYR A 232 18.49 -8.42 6.27
C TYR A 232 17.16 -8.25 7.02
N TYR A 233 16.11 -7.80 6.32
CA TYR A 233 14.76 -7.73 6.86
C TYR A 233 14.26 -9.12 7.29
N GLY A 234 14.44 -10.14 6.44
CA GLY A 234 14.02 -11.51 6.73
C GLY A 234 14.65 -12.07 8.01
N ILE A 235 15.97 -11.88 8.17
CA ILE A 235 16.68 -12.30 9.39
C ILE A 235 16.11 -11.58 10.63
N CYS A 236 15.89 -10.26 10.55
CA CYS A 236 15.35 -9.50 11.67
C CYS A 236 13.92 -9.93 12.04
N ASP A 237 13.02 -10.08 11.05
CA ASP A 237 11.63 -10.49 11.25
C ASP A 237 11.54 -11.90 11.88
N GLU A 238 12.37 -12.84 11.43
CA GLU A 238 12.44 -14.19 12.00
C GLU A 238 12.95 -14.19 13.45
N ILE A 239 13.98 -13.40 13.77
CA ILE A 239 14.48 -13.25 15.15
C ILE A 239 13.40 -12.64 16.05
N VAL A 240 12.65 -11.65 15.56
CA VAL A 240 11.54 -11.04 16.31
C VAL A 240 10.41 -12.04 16.53
N LEU A 241 10.11 -12.89 15.55
CA LEU A 241 9.15 -13.98 15.71
C LEU A 241 9.62 -14.96 16.80
N LEU A 242 10.89 -15.37 16.80
CA LEU A 242 11.45 -16.25 17.83
C LEU A 242 11.34 -15.65 19.22
N TYR A 243 11.52 -14.33 19.35
CA TYR A 243 11.26 -13.63 20.61
C TYR A 243 9.78 -13.70 21.01
N LYS A 244 8.84 -13.47 20.07
CA LYS A 244 7.40 -13.54 20.36
C LYS A 244 6.92 -14.94 20.73
N LEU A 245 7.59 -15.99 20.24
CA LEU A 245 7.36 -17.39 20.60
C LEU A 245 8.03 -17.80 21.92
N GLY A 246 8.83 -16.93 22.53
CA GLY A 246 9.49 -17.19 23.81
C GLY A 246 10.80 -17.98 23.72
N VAL A 247 11.38 -18.13 22.51
CA VAL A 247 12.69 -18.78 22.33
C VAL A 247 13.82 -17.88 22.85
N PHE A 248 13.72 -16.58 22.58
CA PHE A 248 14.64 -15.58 23.13
C PHE A 248 13.96 -14.77 24.22
N THR A 249 14.69 -14.47 25.30
CA THR A 249 14.14 -13.79 26.50
C THR A 249 14.78 -12.44 26.78
N ASN A 250 15.92 -12.11 26.15
CA ASN A 250 16.64 -10.87 26.44
C ASN A 250 15.94 -9.62 25.86
N PRO A 251 15.45 -8.69 26.70
CA PRO A 251 14.68 -7.52 26.25
C PRO A 251 15.53 -6.48 25.51
N ASN A 252 16.82 -6.35 25.84
CA ASN A 252 17.72 -5.42 25.16
C ASN A 252 17.98 -5.88 23.72
N PHE A 253 18.21 -7.19 23.55
CA PHE A 253 18.35 -7.80 22.24
C PHE A 253 17.08 -7.63 21.40
N LYS A 254 15.90 -7.81 22.01
CA LYS A 254 14.63 -7.55 21.32
C LYS A 254 14.51 -6.12 20.82
N SER A 255 14.77 -5.12 21.69
CA SER A 255 14.65 -3.72 21.30
C SER A 255 15.63 -3.36 20.19
N PHE A 256 16.86 -3.88 20.26
CA PHE A 256 17.85 -3.74 19.21
C PHE A 256 17.36 -4.31 17.87
N ILE A 257 16.96 -5.59 17.84
CA ILE A 257 16.51 -6.24 16.60
C ILE A 257 15.24 -5.58 16.05
N SER A 258 14.27 -5.22 16.89
CA SER A 258 13.06 -4.52 16.44
C SER A 258 13.35 -3.16 15.79
N LYS A 259 14.39 -2.44 16.24
CA LYS A 259 14.82 -1.22 15.55
C LYS A 259 15.41 -1.53 14.18
N HIS A 260 16.24 -2.57 14.09
CA HIS A 260 16.86 -3.00 12.83
C HIS A 260 15.84 -3.54 11.82
N GLU A 261 14.81 -4.25 12.29
CA GLU A 261 13.64 -4.64 11.50
C GLU A 261 12.99 -3.38 10.89
N ALA A 262 12.68 -2.36 11.70
CA ALA A 262 12.08 -1.11 11.22
C ALA A 262 12.98 -0.39 10.20
N TYR A 263 14.30 -0.28 10.45
CA TYR A 263 15.24 0.33 9.50
C TYR A 263 15.29 -0.42 8.16
N SER A 264 15.33 -1.75 8.20
CA SER A 264 15.38 -2.58 7.00
C SER A 264 14.09 -2.45 6.17
N TRP A 265 12.95 -2.41 6.84
CA TRP A 265 11.65 -2.23 6.22
C TRP A 265 11.51 -0.82 5.61
N TYR A 266 12.01 0.21 6.29
CA TYR A 266 12.06 1.58 5.76
C TYR A 266 12.93 1.70 4.51
N ALA A 267 14.11 1.05 4.50
CA ALA A 267 14.97 1.00 3.33
C ALA A 267 14.29 0.28 2.15
N ASP A 268 13.58 -0.82 2.41
CA ASP A 268 12.79 -1.54 1.40
C ASP A 268 11.69 -0.65 0.80
N ILE A 269 10.96 0.10 1.64
CA ILE A 269 9.94 1.04 1.17
C ILE A 269 10.53 2.12 0.27
N MET A 270 11.65 2.73 0.68
CA MET A 270 12.31 3.76 -0.13
C MET A 270 12.75 3.23 -1.49
N LEU A 271 13.36 2.04 -1.49
CA LEU A 271 13.76 1.36 -2.72
C LEU A 271 12.53 1.00 -3.58
N GLY A 272 11.45 0.55 -2.96
CA GLY A 272 10.18 0.22 -3.62
C GLY A 272 9.52 1.43 -4.28
N ILE A 273 9.48 2.59 -3.61
CA ILE A 273 8.95 3.83 -4.18
C ILE A 273 9.76 4.25 -5.39
N LYS A 274 11.10 4.25 -5.28
CA LYS A 274 11.99 4.58 -6.39
C LYS A 274 11.76 3.64 -7.58
N LYS A 275 11.79 2.32 -7.37
CA LYS A 275 11.58 1.31 -8.42
C LYS A 275 10.23 1.48 -9.12
N ASN A 276 9.17 1.68 -8.35
CA ASN A 276 7.84 1.89 -8.90
C ASN A 276 7.72 3.19 -9.69
N TYR A 277 8.38 4.26 -9.22
CA TYR A 277 8.41 5.54 -9.92
C TYR A 277 9.17 5.47 -11.25
N VAL A 278 10.34 4.83 -11.26
CA VAL A 278 11.13 4.61 -12.49
C VAL A 278 10.31 3.79 -13.48
N LYS A 279 9.73 2.67 -13.05
CA LYS A 279 8.89 1.82 -13.90
C LYS A 279 7.65 2.55 -14.42
N LEU A 280 7.05 3.43 -13.62
CA LEU A 280 5.94 4.27 -14.06
C LEU A 280 6.37 5.20 -15.21
N ASN A 281 7.56 5.81 -15.10
CA ASN A 281 8.09 6.66 -16.15
C ASN A 281 8.43 5.88 -17.42
N GLU A 282 8.99 4.68 -17.28
CA GLU A 282 9.22 3.77 -18.41
C GLU A 282 7.92 3.39 -19.13
N ASN A 283 6.86 3.07 -18.37
CA ASN A 283 5.56 2.74 -18.94
C ASN A 283 4.94 3.94 -19.68
N LYS A 284 5.01 5.15 -19.12
CA LYS A 284 4.58 6.38 -19.80
C LYS A 284 5.35 6.62 -21.10
N ASN A 285 6.67 6.40 -21.08
CA ASN A 285 7.50 6.53 -22.28
C ASN A 285 7.13 5.48 -23.35
N LYS A 286 6.81 4.25 -22.94
CA LYS A 286 6.32 3.21 -23.86
C LYS A 286 4.96 3.58 -24.45
N GLN A 287 4.03 4.08 -23.65
CA GLN A 287 2.73 4.56 -24.13
C GLN A 287 2.90 5.70 -25.14
N LEU A 288 3.78 6.66 -24.88
CA LEU A 288 4.06 7.76 -25.81
C LEU A 288 4.65 7.24 -27.14
N LYS A 289 5.57 6.26 -27.10
CA LYS A 289 6.10 5.64 -28.32
C LYS A 289 5.01 4.93 -29.12
N LEU A 290 4.12 4.19 -28.44
CA LEU A 290 3.00 3.51 -29.08
C LEU A 290 1.98 4.49 -29.68
N SER A 291 1.69 5.59 -28.99
CA SER A 291 0.77 6.61 -29.52
C SER A 291 1.36 7.34 -30.73
N ILE A 292 2.66 7.65 -30.72
CA ILE A 292 3.34 8.21 -31.90
C ILE A 292 3.31 7.22 -33.06
N GLN A 293 3.60 5.93 -32.82
CA GLN A 293 3.51 4.90 -33.87
C GLN A 293 2.10 4.79 -34.44
N HIS A 294 1.07 4.90 -33.59
CA HIS A 294 -0.32 4.90 -34.02
C HIS A 294 -0.65 6.13 -34.88
N GLN A 295 -0.27 7.33 -34.43
CA GLN A 295 -0.49 8.58 -35.17
C GLN A 295 0.25 8.59 -36.51
N VAL A 296 1.52 8.13 -36.54
CA VAL A 296 2.31 8.03 -37.79
C VAL A 296 1.63 7.06 -38.75
N LYS A 297 1.13 5.91 -38.25
CA LYS A 297 0.41 4.94 -39.08
C LYS A 297 -0.89 5.52 -39.64
N GLN A 298 -1.68 6.23 -38.84
CA GLN A 298 -2.89 6.91 -39.29
C GLN A 298 -2.59 8.00 -40.33
N LYS A 299 -1.60 8.86 -40.07
CA LYS A 299 -1.18 9.91 -41.02
C LYS A 299 -0.66 9.30 -42.33
N ALA A 300 0.14 8.23 -42.26
CA ALA A 300 0.60 7.50 -43.44
C ALA A 300 -0.58 6.90 -44.23
N GLN A 301 -1.56 6.30 -43.56
CA GLN A 301 -2.77 5.78 -44.20
C GLN A 301 -3.60 6.87 -44.88
N LEU A 302 -3.77 8.02 -44.23
CA LEU A 302 -4.49 9.17 -44.80
C LEU A 302 -3.75 9.75 -46.02
N LEU A 303 -2.42 9.90 -45.94
CA LEU A 303 -1.60 10.36 -47.06
C LEU A 303 -1.64 9.36 -48.22
N SER A 304 -1.57 8.05 -47.95
CA SER A 304 -1.73 7.02 -48.97
C SER A 304 -3.12 7.09 -49.63
N ARG A 305 -4.20 7.29 -48.86
CA ARG A 305 -5.55 7.46 -49.42
C ARG A 305 -5.63 8.70 -50.33
N LYS A 306 -5.15 9.85 -49.87
CA LYS A 306 -5.12 11.10 -50.65
C LYS A 306 -4.32 10.95 -51.94
N LEU A 307 -3.17 10.26 -51.91
CA LEU A 307 -2.36 9.98 -53.10
C LEU A 307 -3.11 9.08 -54.10
N ILE A 308 -3.80 8.04 -53.62
CA ILE A 308 -4.61 7.14 -54.47
C ILE A 308 -5.80 7.89 -55.09
N GLU A 309 -6.44 8.78 -54.34
CA GLU A 309 -7.57 9.60 -54.80
C GLU A 309 -7.13 10.58 -55.89
N ASN A 310 -5.98 11.24 -55.73
CA ASN A 310 -5.42 12.19 -56.69
C ASN A 310 -4.90 11.55 -57.99
N ILE A 311 -4.69 10.23 -58.03
CA ILE A 311 -4.40 9.52 -59.29
C ILE A 311 -5.69 9.40 -60.08
N ASN A 312 -5.89 10.33 -61.02
CA ASN A 312 -6.96 10.30 -62.01
C ASN A 312 -6.73 9.17 -63.01
N GLY A 313 -7.63 8.19 -63.02
CA GLY A 313 -7.65 7.06 -63.97
C GLY A 313 -7.93 5.71 -63.30
N ASN A 314 -8.78 4.89 -63.92
CA ASN A 314 -9.04 3.48 -63.56
C ASN A 314 -7.86 2.59 -63.96
N SER A 315 -6.67 2.90 -63.44
CA SER A 315 -5.49 2.07 -63.64
C SER A 315 -5.64 0.74 -62.90
N PRO A 316 -5.31 -0.42 -63.50
CA PRO A 316 -5.30 -1.71 -62.81
C PRO A 316 -4.35 -1.74 -61.60
N MET A 317 -3.38 -0.81 -61.54
CA MET A 317 -2.51 -0.62 -60.38
C MET A 317 -3.23 0.07 -59.21
N LYS A 318 -4.17 0.99 -59.50
CA LYS A 318 -5.01 1.65 -58.50
C LYS A 318 -5.92 0.64 -57.79
N SER A 319 -6.53 -0.28 -58.54
CA SER A 319 -7.38 -1.33 -57.97
C SER A 319 -6.58 -2.39 -57.21
N GLN A 320 -5.35 -2.72 -57.61
CA GLN A 320 -4.44 -3.55 -56.83
C GLN A 320 -4.05 -2.89 -55.49
N ILE A 321 -3.66 -1.61 -55.51
CA ILE A 321 -3.27 -0.89 -54.29
C ILE A 321 -4.47 -0.73 -53.34
N LEU A 322 -5.65 -0.37 -53.85
CA LEU A 322 -6.88 -0.30 -53.05
C LEU A 322 -7.26 -1.67 -52.48
N ARG A 323 -7.09 -2.75 -53.25
CA ARG A 323 -7.35 -4.11 -52.78
C ARG A 323 -6.35 -4.55 -51.71
N GLU A 324 -5.07 -4.21 -51.83
CA GLU A 324 -4.08 -4.45 -50.77
C GLU A 324 -4.35 -3.61 -49.52
N PHE A 325 -4.83 -2.37 -49.68
CA PHE A 325 -5.21 -1.50 -48.56
C PHE A 325 -6.47 -1.99 -47.84
N ASN A 326 -7.52 -2.36 -48.58
CA ASN A 326 -8.76 -2.92 -48.01
C ASN A 326 -8.54 -4.32 -47.43
N ASN A 327 -7.71 -5.16 -48.06
CA ASN A 327 -7.37 -6.48 -47.50
C ASN A 327 -6.47 -6.36 -46.26
N LYS A 328 -5.76 -5.24 -46.07
CA LYS A 328 -4.97 -4.95 -44.86
C LYS A 328 -5.67 -4.06 -43.82
N SER A 329 -6.87 -3.54 -44.09
CA SER A 329 -7.64 -2.74 -43.12
C SER A 329 -9.14 -2.90 -43.37
N PRO A 330 -9.90 -3.54 -42.45
CA PRO A 330 -10.18 -2.98 -41.12
C PRO A 330 -10.19 -4.01 -39.98
N SER A 331 -9.35 -5.04 -40.05
CA SER A 331 -9.24 -6.06 -39.00
C SER A 331 -7.83 -6.62 -38.93
N SER A 332 -6.83 -5.73 -38.96
CA SER A 332 -5.45 -6.18 -38.79
C SER A 332 -5.32 -6.80 -37.39
N PRO A 333 -4.86 -8.04 -37.24
CA PRO A 333 -4.58 -8.62 -35.93
C PRO A 333 -3.64 -7.71 -35.11
N ASN A 334 -2.86 -6.85 -35.76
CA ASN A 334 -1.97 -5.89 -35.11
C ASN A 334 -2.65 -4.67 -34.48
N SER A 335 -3.88 -4.28 -34.83
CA SER A 335 -4.57 -3.17 -34.12
C SER A 335 -5.18 -3.64 -32.81
N ASN A 336 -5.72 -4.86 -32.81
CA ASN A 336 -6.22 -5.49 -31.58
C ASN A 336 -5.07 -5.78 -30.60
N THR A 337 -3.90 -6.23 -31.07
CA THR A 337 -2.74 -6.43 -30.19
C THR A 337 -2.19 -5.13 -29.62
N LEU A 338 -2.16 -4.05 -30.41
CA LEU A 338 -1.65 -2.74 -29.96
C LEU A 338 -2.62 -2.08 -28.95
N ASN A 339 -3.93 -2.19 -29.17
CA ASN A 339 -4.94 -1.75 -28.21
C ASN A 339 -4.92 -2.61 -26.93
N GLN A 340 -4.71 -3.91 -27.05
CA GLN A 340 -4.51 -4.80 -25.91
C GLN A 340 -3.25 -4.41 -25.13
N GLU A 341 -2.13 -4.16 -25.80
CA GLU A 341 -0.88 -3.72 -25.17
C GLU A 341 -1.03 -2.36 -24.46
N LEU A 342 -1.78 -1.43 -25.06
CA LEU A 342 -2.07 -0.15 -24.43
C LEU A 342 -2.96 -0.33 -23.18
N ALA A 343 -3.95 -1.23 -23.25
CA ALA A 343 -4.79 -1.57 -22.10
C ALA A 343 -4.00 -2.26 -20.97
N THR A 344 -3.08 -3.17 -21.30
CA THR A 344 -2.21 -3.81 -20.30
C THR A 344 -1.28 -2.79 -19.66
N LEU A 345 -0.66 -1.89 -20.43
CA LEU A 345 0.18 -0.82 -19.90
C LEU A 345 -0.59 0.12 -18.98
N LYS A 346 -1.80 0.56 -19.35
CA LYS A 346 -2.66 1.40 -18.49
C LYS A 346 -3.00 0.69 -17.17
N HIS A 347 -3.29 -0.61 -17.23
CA HIS A 347 -3.55 -1.39 -16.02
C HIS A 347 -2.29 -1.50 -15.14
N GLU A 348 -1.13 -1.74 -15.73
CA GLU A 348 0.13 -1.77 -14.99
C GLU A 348 0.43 -0.42 -14.31
N GLU A 349 0.21 0.70 -15.00
CA GLU A 349 0.35 2.04 -14.41
C GLU A 349 -0.59 2.24 -13.23
N TYR A 350 -1.85 1.83 -13.35
CA TYR A 350 -2.80 1.90 -12.25
C TYR A 350 -2.33 1.08 -11.03
N ILE A 351 -1.82 -0.14 -11.25
CA ILE A 351 -1.26 -0.97 -10.18
C ILE A 351 -0.01 -0.33 -9.56
N LEU A 352 0.86 0.28 -10.37
CA LEU A 352 2.05 0.99 -9.88
C LEU A 352 1.68 2.22 -9.05
N GLN A 353 0.71 3.02 -9.50
CA GLN A 353 0.21 4.17 -8.75
C GLN A 353 -0.39 3.76 -7.41
N LEU A 354 -1.20 2.70 -7.38
CA LEU A 354 -1.73 2.15 -6.13
C LEU A 354 -0.60 1.73 -5.19
N ASP A 355 0.47 1.14 -5.72
CA ASP A 355 1.62 0.70 -4.93
C ASP A 355 2.45 1.87 -4.39
N ILE A 356 2.65 2.94 -5.18
CA ILE A 356 3.32 4.17 -4.75
C ILE A 356 2.54 4.83 -3.61
N VAL A 357 1.22 4.98 -3.76
CA VAL A 357 0.38 5.57 -2.72
C VAL A 357 0.39 4.70 -1.46
N ARG A 358 0.29 3.37 -1.61
CA ARG A 358 0.40 2.42 -0.49
C ARG A 358 1.72 2.58 0.26
N LEU A 359 2.84 2.57 -0.47
CA LEU A 359 4.18 2.71 0.10
C LEU A 359 4.40 4.08 0.74
N SER A 360 3.76 5.13 0.22
CA SER A 360 3.80 6.47 0.82
C SER A 360 3.13 6.49 2.20
N PHE A 361 2.02 5.76 2.38
CA PHE A 361 1.39 5.61 3.69
C PHE A 361 2.22 4.75 4.65
N ASP A 362 2.82 3.66 4.17
CA ASP A 362 3.75 2.85 4.99
C ASP A 362 4.97 3.70 5.40
N PHE A 363 5.52 4.50 4.48
CA PHE A 363 6.63 5.41 4.75
C PHE A 363 6.32 6.38 5.90
N VAL A 364 5.10 6.94 5.96
CA VAL A 364 4.69 7.81 7.07
C VAL A 364 4.72 7.05 8.40
N CYS A 365 4.17 5.83 8.45
CA CYS A 365 4.19 5.01 9.65
C CYS A 365 5.61 4.69 10.11
N ASP A 366 6.47 4.26 9.19
CA ASP A 366 7.84 3.85 9.54
C ASP A 366 8.74 5.04 9.87
N THR A 367 8.48 6.22 9.28
CA THR A 367 9.13 7.47 9.70
C THR A 367 8.79 7.81 11.16
N ILE A 368 7.54 7.61 11.57
CA ILE A 368 7.13 7.82 12.97
C ILE A 368 7.87 6.85 13.89
N ASP A 369 7.96 5.58 13.52
CA ASP A 369 8.59 4.54 14.33
C ASP A 369 10.11 4.71 14.44
N ILE A 370 10.80 5.05 13.34
CA ILE A 370 12.26 5.23 13.32
C ILE A 370 12.69 6.50 14.06
N PHE A 371 12.06 7.63 13.75
CA PHE A 371 12.44 8.92 14.33
C PHE A 371 11.77 9.17 15.69
N ASN A 372 10.96 8.23 16.17
CA ASN A 372 10.18 8.36 17.42
C ASN A 372 9.39 9.67 17.48
N LEU A 373 8.72 10.03 16.38
CA LEU A 373 7.96 11.27 16.29
C LEU A 373 6.70 11.20 17.17
N ASN A 374 6.51 12.21 18.02
CA ASN A 374 5.33 12.33 18.86
C ASN A 374 4.13 12.90 18.06
N LEU A 375 3.61 12.14 17.10
CA LEU A 375 2.42 12.50 16.34
C LEU A 375 1.13 11.95 16.98
N ASN A 376 0.00 12.51 16.58
CA ASN A 376 -1.31 12.01 17.01
C ASN A 376 -1.46 10.53 16.59
N PRO A 377 -1.77 9.61 17.53
CA PRO A 377 -1.95 8.18 17.22
C PRO A 377 -2.96 7.89 16.10
N ALA A 378 -3.91 8.80 15.87
CA ALA A 378 -4.86 8.70 14.76
C ALA A 378 -4.15 8.70 13.39
N VAL A 379 -3.09 9.49 13.20
CA VAL A 379 -2.35 9.58 11.93
C VAL A 379 -1.72 8.23 11.58
N TYR A 380 -1.11 7.58 12.57
CA TYR A 380 -0.51 6.25 12.41
C TYR A 380 -1.56 5.20 12.05
N LEU A 381 -2.68 5.19 12.76
CA LEU A 381 -3.76 4.22 12.53
C LEU A 381 -4.43 4.41 11.17
N ILE A 382 -4.70 5.66 10.77
CA ILE A 382 -5.32 5.98 9.48
C ILE A 382 -4.36 5.59 8.35
N SER A 383 -3.08 5.98 8.44
CA SER A 383 -2.07 5.66 7.42
C SER A 383 -1.88 4.14 7.28
N GLY A 384 -1.76 3.41 8.40
CA GLY A 384 -1.66 1.96 8.39
C GLY A 384 -2.89 1.25 7.82
N THR A 385 -4.09 1.76 8.10
CA THR A 385 -5.35 1.25 7.54
C THR A 385 -5.41 1.49 6.03
N MET A 386 -5.09 2.70 5.57
CA MET A 386 -5.10 3.05 4.14
C MET A 386 -4.10 2.22 3.36
N SER A 387 -2.88 2.04 3.88
CA SER A 387 -1.89 1.12 3.30
C SER A 387 -2.42 -0.32 3.21
N GLY A 388 -3.04 -0.82 4.28
CA GLY A 388 -3.65 -2.16 4.30
C GLY A 388 -4.71 -2.32 3.21
N LEU A 389 -5.65 -1.37 3.11
CA LEU A 389 -6.73 -1.38 2.13
C LEU A 389 -6.23 -1.29 0.69
N LEU A 390 -5.27 -0.40 0.41
CA LEU A 390 -4.65 -0.27 -0.92
C LEU A 390 -3.89 -1.54 -1.30
N GLY A 391 -3.17 -2.14 -0.36
CA GLY A 391 -2.50 -3.42 -0.54
C GLY A 391 -3.48 -4.55 -0.87
N LEU A 392 -4.61 -4.63 -0.15
CA LEU A 392 -5.66 -5.60 -0.43
C LEU A 392 -6.31 -5.37 -1.80
N LYS A 393 -6.60 -4.12 -2.15
CA LYS A 393 -7.16 -3.73 -3.45
C LYS A 393 -6.24 -4.11 -4.61
N LYS A 394 -4.92 -3.96 -4.44
CA LYS A 394 -3.91 -4.40 -5.42
C LYS A 394 -3.99 -5.92 -5.65
N VAL A 395 -3.92 -6.72 -4.60
CA VAL A 395 -3.94 -8.20 -4.72
C VAL A 395 -5.30 -8.67 -5.26
N TRP A 396 -6.40 -8.02 -4.87
CA TRP A 396 -7.73 -8.26 -5.42
C TRP A 396 -7.76 -8.04 -6.93
N SER A 397 -7.28 -6.87 -7.40
CA SER A 397 -7.23 -6.55 -8.83
C SER A 397 -6.36 -7.52 -9.63
N GLN A 398 -5.22 -7.93 -9.07
CA GLN A 398 -4.35 -8.92 -9.70
C GLN A 398 -5.04 -10.29 -9.81
N THR A 399 -5.71 -10.72 -8.74
CA THR A 399 -6.41 -12.02 -8.70
C THR A 399 -7.62 -12.04 -9.63
N LYS A 400 -8.36 -10.93 -9.70
CA LYS A 400 -9.45 -10.76 -10.66
C LYS A 400 -8.96 -10.96 -12.09
N ARG A 401 -7.86 -10.29 -12.47
CA ARG A 401 -7.28 -10.40 -13.82
C ARG A 401 -6.75 -11.81 -14.14
N GLU A 402 -6.16 -12.49 -13.16
CA GLU A 402 -5.71 -13.88 -13.34
C GLU A 402 -6.88 -14.85 -13.58
N LEU A 403 -8.06 -14.58 -13.00
CA LEU A 403 -9.26 -15.38 -13.22
C LEU A 403 -9.99 -15.02 -14.52
N GLU A 404 -9.89 -13.78 -14.99
CA GLU A 404 -10.46 -13.33 -16.27
C GLU A 404 -9.56 -13.65 -17.48
N GLY A 405 -8.26 -13.88 -17.25
CA GLY A 405 -7.30 -14.30 -18.26
C GLY A 405 -7.13 -15.83 -18.37
N GLN A 406 -7.91 -16.59 -17.60
CA GLN A 406 -8.15 -18.03 -17.74
C GLN A 406 -9.48 -18.23 -18.44
#